data_AF-A0A6G4MVG1-F1
#
_entry.id   AF-A0A6G4MVG1-F1
#
_cell.length_a   1.000
_cell.length_b   1.000
_cell.length_c   1.000
_cell.angle_alpha   90.00
_cell.angle_beta   90.00
_cell.angle_gamma   90.00
#
_symmetry.space_group_name_H-M   'P 1'
#
loop_
_entity.id
_entity.type
_entity.pdbx_description
1 polymer ?
#
loop_
_entity_poly.entity_id
_entity_poly.type
_entity_poly.pdbx_seq_one_letter_code
_entity_poly.pdbx_strand_id
1 'polypeptide(L)'
;VVMQASGFTRMQVALSVMKTAIPLVVLTMAIGEWVAPLGEQMARNYRAQAMYGGSLLSTQQGLWAKDGNNFVYIERVKGDEELGGISIYAFNENRRLQSVRYAATAKFDPEHKVWRLSQVDESDLTNPKQITGSQTVSGTWKTNLTPDKLGVVALDPDALSISGLHNYVKYLKSSGQDAGRYQLNMWSKIFQPLSVAVMMLMALSFIFG
;
A
#
# COMPACT_ATOMS: atom_id res chain seq x y z
N VAL A 1 -12.64 40.28 28.26
CA VAL A 1 -12.75 41.62 28.87
C VAL A 1 -12.29 41.66 30.33
N VAL A 2 -12.89 40.90 31.27
CA VAL A 2 -12.46 40.91 32.69
C VAL A 2 -10.98 40.51 32.87
N MET A 3 -10.54 39.43 32.21
CA MET A 3 -9.13 39.00 32.24
C MET A 3 -8.16 40.08 31.73
N GLN A 4 -8.54 40.84 30.71
CA GLN A 4 -7.70 41.93 30.17
C GLN A 4 -7.66 43.12 31.13
N ALA A 5 -8.79 43.43 31.77
CA ALA A 5 -8.89 44.48 32.78
C ALA A 5 -8.08 44.15 34.05
N SER A 6 -7.88 42.87 34.36
CA SER A 6 -7.03 42.40 35.46
C SER A 6 -5.54 42.25 35.08
N GLY A 7 -5.10 42.81 33.94
CA GLY A 7 -3.70 42.79 33.51
C GLY A 7 -3.27 41.59 32.66
N PHE A 8 -4.19 40.69 32.29
CA PHE A 8 -3.87 39.53 31.47
C PHE A 8 -3.91 39.89 29.98
N THR A 9 -2.76 39.83 29.31
CA THR A 9 -2.65 40.28 27.91
C THR A 9 -3.30 39.29 26.94
N ARG A 10 -3.71 39.77 25.76
CA ARG A 10 -4.21 38.92 24.66
C ARG A 10 -3.23 37.79 24.29
N MET A 11 -1.93 38.08 24.34
CA MET A 11 -0.87 37.10 24.10
C MET A 11 -0.83 36.01 25.17
N GLN A 12 -1.06 36.35 26.44
CA GLN A 12 -1.13 35.36 27.51
C GLN A 12 -2.35 34.44 27.37
N VAL A 13 -3.49 34.96 26.90
CA VAL A 13 -4.66 34.11 26.58
C VAL A 13 -4.34 33.18 25.41
N ALA A 14 -3.69 33.68 24.36
CA ALA A 14 -3.23 32.87 23.22
C ALA A 14 -2.29 31.74 23.63
N LEU A 15 -1.29 32.04 24.47
CA LEU A 15 -0.36 31.05 24.99
C LEU A 15 -1.05 30.01 25.88
N SER A 16 -2.04 30.40 26.67
CA SER A 16 -2.82 29.46 27.48
C SER A 16 -3.63 28.48 26.62
N VAL A 17 -4.28 28.97 25.56
CA VAL A 17 -5.00 28.12 24.60
C VAL A 17 -4.04 27.16 23.88
N MET A 18 -2.88 27.65 23.43
CA MET A 18 -1.85 26.81 22.82
C MET A 18 -1.36 25.71 23.75
N LYS A 19 -1.16 26.01 25.05
CA LYS A 19 -0.79 24.99 26.05
C LYS A 19 -1.86 23.93 26.23
N THR A 20 -3.15 24.31 26.22
CA THR A 20 -4.25 23.33 26.31
C THR A 20 -4.39 22.45 25.08
N ALA A 21 -3.84 22.86 23.95
CA ALA A 21 -3.92 22.10 22.71
C ALA A 21 -2.83 21.03 22.57
N ILE A 22 -1.68 21.21 23.23
CA ILE A 22 -0.56 20.26 23.17
C ILE A 22 -1.01 18.83 23.56
N PRO A 23 -1.74 18.61 24.67
CA PRO A 23 -2.25 17.28 25.03
C PRO A 23 -3.15 16.68 23.94
N LEU A 24 -4.02 17.50 23.34
CA LEU A 24 -4.95 17.05 22.30
C LEU A 24 -4.20 16.62 21.03
N VAL A 25 -3.22 17.40 20.60
CA VAL A 25 -2.37 17.08 19.45
C VAL A 25 -1.61 15.79 19.68
N VAL A 26 -0.95 15.65 20.83
CA VAL A 26 -0.22 14.42 21.20
C VAL A 26 -1.16 13.21 21.20
N LEU A 27 -2.36 13.35 21.75
CA LEU A 27 -3.37 12.30 21.74
C LEU A 27 -3.78 11.92 20.31
N THR A 28 -4.06 12.89 19.44
CA THR A 28 -4.44 12.62 18.04
C THR A 28 -3.29 11.97 17.26
N MET A 29 -2.03 12.35 17.51
CA MET A 29 -0.87 11.70 16.91
C MET A 29 -0.73 10.25 17.37
N ALA A 30 -0.88 9.99 18.66
CA ALA A 30 -0.84 8.63 19.21
C ALA A 30 -1.95 7.75 18.62
N ILE A 31 -3.16 8.30 18.47
CA ILE A 31 -4.27 7.63 17.79
C ILE A 31 -3.89 7.37 16.32
N GLY A 32 -3.35 8.36 15.61
CA GLY A 32 -2.99 8.25 14.20
C GLY A 32 -1.87 7.27 13.89
N GLU A 33 -0.92 7.06 14.81
CA GLU A 33 0.20 6.12 14.62
C GLU A 33 -0.14 4.69 15.05
N TRP A 34 -0.94 4.51 16.12
CA TRP A 34 -1.19 3.17 16.68
C TRP A 34 -2.64 2.71 16.58
N VAL A 35 -3.60 3.55 16.93
CA VAL A 35 -5.01 3.11 17.09
C VAL A 35 -5.73 3.08 15.76
N ALA A 36 -5.64 4.15 14.98
CA ALA A 36 -6.29 4.30 13.69
C ALA A 36 -5.86 3.22 12.67
N PRO A 37 -4.56 2.98 12.42
CA PRO A 37 -4.15 1.98 11.42
C PRO A 37 -4.60 0.55 11.81
N LEU A 38 -4.43 0.17 13.08
CA LEU A 38 -4.86 -1.13 13.58
C LEU A 38 -6.39 -1.30 13.52
N GLY A 39 -7.14 -0.28 13.95
CA GLY A 39 -8.60 -0.31 13.93
C GLY A 39 -9.17 -0.37 12.51
N GLU A 40 -8.64 0.44 11.60
CA GLU A 40 -9.04 0.48 10.19
C GLU A 40 -8.76 -0.87 9.50
N GLN A 41 -7.57 -1.45 9.73
CA GLN A 41 -7.21 -2.74 9.17
C GLN A 41 -8.12 -3.86 9.70
N MET A 42 -8.39 -3.87 11.01
CA MET A 42 -9.27 -4.85 11.63
C MET A 42 -10.72 -4.71 11.13
N ALA A 43 -11.23 -3.49 11.00
CA ALA A 43 -12.57 -3.24 10.49
C ALA A 43 -12.73 -3.68 9.03
N ARG A 44 -11.73 -3.41 8.17
CA ARG A 44 -11.73 -3.89 6.79
C ARG A 44 -11.68 -5.41 6.71
N ASN A 45 -10.81 -6.04 7.51
CA ASN A 45 -10.73 -7.51 7.57
C ASN A 45 -12.05 -8.13 8.02
N TYR A 46 -12.67 -7.59 9.06
CA TYR A 46 -13.94 -8.07 9.59
C TYR A 46 -15.07 -7.93 8.56
N ARG A 47 -15.18 -6.75 7.91
CA ARG A 47 -16.15 -6.53 6.85
C ARG A 47 -15.94 -7.46 5.66
N ALA A 48 -14.70 -7.65 5.22
CA ALA A 48 -14.37 -8.57 4.12
C ALA A 48 -14.74 -10.01 4.48
N GLN A 49 -14.44 -10.45 5.70
CA GLN A 49 -14.77 -11.77 6.19
C GLN A 49 -16.28 -11.99 6.29
N ALA A 50 -17.04 -11.01 6.81
CA ALA A 50 -18.48 -11.11 6.94
C ALA A 50 -19.22 -11.08 5.59
N MET A 51 -18.70 -10.33 4.61
CA MET A 51 -19.31 -10.18 3.29
C MET A 51 -18.91 -11.29 2.31
N TYR A 52 -17.68 -11.81 2.43
CA TYR A 52 -17.08 -12.72 1.42
C TYR A 52 -16.54 -14.04 2.00
N GLY A 53 -16.67 -14.28 3.31
CA GLY A 53 -16.36 -15.57 3.93
C GLY A 53 -14.89 -15.84 4.27
N GLY A 54 -13.98 -14.86 4.16
CA GLY A 54 -12.57 -15.03 4.50
C GLY A 54 -11.71 -13.77 4.34
N SER A 55 -10.52 -13.78 4.98
CA SER A 55 -9.49 -12.70 5.02
C SER A 55 -9.19 -12.06 3.65
N LEU A 56 -8.74 -10.80 3.65
CA LEU A 56 -8.38 -9.95 2.48
C LEU A 56 -7.53 -10.63 1.40
N LEU A 57 -6.90 -11.79 1.66
CA LEU A 57 -6.23 -12.59 0.63
C LEU A 57 -7.19 -13.14 -0.44
N SER A 58 -8.49 -13.18 -0.18
CA SER A 58 -9.50 -13.47 -1.21
C SER A 58 -9.90 -12.19 -1.96
N THR A 59 -8.93 -11.45 -2.50
CA THR A 59 -9.25 -10.44 -3.52
C THR A 59 -9.78 -11.17 -4.74
N GLN A 60 -11.11 -11.15 -4.96
CA GLN A 60 -11.71 -11.59 -6.22
C GLN A 60 -11.27 -10.71 -7.42
N GLN A 61 -10.60 -9.59 -7.16
CA GLN A 61 -9.95 -8.77 -8.17
C GLN A 61 -8.50 -9.24 -8.33
N GLY A 62 -8.17 -9.74 -9.52
CA GLY A 62 -6.83 -10.22 -9.80
C GLY A 62 -5.78 -9.13 -9.66
N LEU A 63 -4.60 -9.53 -9.19
CA LEU A 63 -3.46 -8.67 -8.91
C LEU A 63 -2.56 -8.55 -10.15
N TRP A 64 -2.19 -7.33 -10.52
CA TRP A 64 -1.15 -7.07 -11.52
C TRP A 64 0.15 -6.67 -10.83
N ALA A 65 1.24 -7.34 -11.18
CA ALA A 65 2.59 -7.03 -10.73
C ALA A 65 3.54 -6.89 -11.93
N LYS A 66 4.57 -6.05 -11.77
CA LYS A 66 5.63 -5.88 -12.77
C LYS A 66 6.96 -6.34 -12.19
N ASP A 67 7.66 -7.21 -12.91
CA ASP A 67 8.98 -7.72 -12.57
C ASP A 67 9.94 -7.52 -13.74
N GLY A 68 10.76 -6.47 -13.69
CA GLY A 68 11.61 -6.06 -14.81
C GLY A 68 10.79 -5.71 -16.06
N ASN A 69 10.98 -6.48 -17.14
CA ASN A 69 10.22 -6.36 -18.39
C ASN A 69 8.98 -7.28 -18.45
N ASN A 70 8.73 -8.07 -17.40
CA ASN A 70 7.63 -9.01 -17.35
C ASN A 70 6.46 -8.41 -16.59
N PHE A 71 5.25 -8.64 -17.09
CA PHE A 71 4.00 -8.30 -16.41
C PHE A 71 3.32 -9.58 -15.98
N VAL A 72 2.84 -9.62 -14.75
CA VAL A 72 2.24 -10.80 -14.16
C VAL A 72 0.86 -10.47 -13.66
N TYR A 73 -0.11 -11.28 -14.05
CA TYR A 73 -1.47 -11.24 -13.54
C TYR A 73 -1.74 -12.47 -12.68
N ILE A 74 -2.28 -12.26 -11.50
CA ILE A 74 -2.63 -13.33 -10.56
C ILE A 74 -4.13 -13.23 -10.32
N GLU A 75 -4.88 -14.23 -10.77
CA GLU A 75 -6.34 -14.23 -10.67
C GLU A 75 -6.81 -14.28 -9.20
N ARG A 76 -6.15 -15.10 -8.37
CA ARG A 76 -6.53 -15.30 -6.98
C ARG A 76 -5.31 -15.67 -6.11
N VAL A 77 -5.27 -15.14 -4.90
CA VAL A 77 -4.28 -15.51 -3.88
C VAL A 77 -4.96 -16.47 -2.90
N LYS A 78 -4.37 -17.64 -2.66
CA LYS A 78 -4.91 -18.67 -1.77
C LYS A 78 -3.97 -18.84 -0.56
N GLY A 79 -4.23 -18.08 0.51
CA GLY A 79 -3.32 -18.07 1.66
C GLY A 79 -1.98 -17.39 1.33
N ASP A 80 -1.00 -17.49 2.22
CA ASP A 80 0.24 -16.70 2.11
C ASP A 80 1.22 -17.23 1.04
N GLU A 81 1.19 -18.53 0.73
CA GLU A 81 2.22 -19.17 -0.10
C GLU A 81 1.68 -19.84 -1.38
N GLU A 82 0.37 -19.77 -1.64
CA GLU A 82 -0.23 -20.34 -2.85
C GLU A 82 -0.94 -19.28 -3.69
N LEU A 83 -0.72 -19.33 -5.01
CA LEU A 83 -1.39 -18.49 -6.00
C LEU A 83 -2.18 -19.36 -6.96
N GLY A 84 -3.30 -18.85 -7.44
CA GLY A 84 -4.13 -19.49 -8.47
C GLY A 84 -4.29 -18.60 -9.69
N GLY A 85 -4.22 -19.21 -10.88
CA GLY A 85 -4.42 -18.53 -12.16
C GLY A 85 -3.38 -17.45 -12.42
N ILE A 86 -2.13 -17.84 -12.67
CA ILE A 86 -1.01 -16.92 -12.90
C ILE A 86 -0.79 -16.80 -14.42
N SER A 87 -0.82 -15.58 -14.95
CA SER A 87 -0.47 -15.28 -16.34
C SER A 87 0.76 -14.37 -16.38
N ILE A 88 1.83 -14.81 -17.02
CA ILE A 88 3.10 -14.10 -17.13
C ILE A 88 3.27 -13.67 -18.59
N TYR A 89 3.39 -12.37 -18.80
CA TYR A 89 3.63 -11.74 -20.10
C TYR A 89 5.08 -11.25 -20.14
N ALA A 90 5.93 -11.91 -20.92
CA ALA A 90 7.32 -11.53 -21.07
C ALA A 90 7.52 -10.63 -22.29
N PHE A 91 8.08 -9.44 -22.07
CA PHE A 91 8.38 -8.48 -23.14
C PHE A 91 9.88 -8.34 -23.35
N ASN A 92 10.29 -8.13 -24.60
CA ASN A 92 11.67 -7.75 -24.92
C ASN A 92 11.95 -6.27 -24.62
N GLU A 93 13.21 -5.85 -24.75
CA GLU A 93 13.65 -4.46 -24.56
C GLU A 93 12.94 -3.47 -25.49
N ASN A 94 12.50 -3.92 -26.67
CA ASN A 94 11.73 -3.13 -27.63
C ASN A 94 10.22 -3.09 -27.33
N ARG A 95 9.80 -3.54 -26.13
CA ARG A 95 8.39 -3.62 -25.69
C ARG A 95 7.48 -4.46 -26.59
N ARG A 96 8.04 -5.47 -27.27
CA ARG A 96 7.27 -6.48 -27.99
C ARG A 96 7.11 -7.72 -27.12
N LEU A 97 5.90 -8.26 -27.11
CA LEU A 97 5.57 -9.49 -26.39
C LEU A 97 6.31 -10.67 -27.03
N GLN A 98 7.10 -11.40 -26.24
CA GLN A 98 7.85 -12.57 -26.69
C GLN A 98 7.16 -13.86 -26.29
N SER A 99 6.72 -13.97 -25.04
CA SER A 99 6.03 -15.17 -24.57
C SER A 99 4.91 -14.84 -23.59
N VAL A 100 3.91 -15.71 -23.59
CA VAL A 100 2.81 -15.71 -22.61
C VAL A 100 2.81 -17.07 -21.94
N ARG A 101 2.93 -17.07 -20.62
CA ARG A 101 2.92 -18.30 -19.83
C ARG A 101 1.81 -18.27 -18.80
N TYR A 102 0.91 -19.23 -18.89
CA TYR A 102 -0.16 -19.45 -17.93
C TYR A 102 0.19 -20.61 -17.00
N ALA A 103 -0.17 -20.50 -15.72
CA ALA A 103 -0.06 -21.58 -14.75
C ALA A 103 -1.31 -21.63 -13.89
N ALA A 104 -1.86 -22.83 -13.69
CA ALA A 104 -3.07 -23.01 -12.89
C ALA A 104 -2.82 -22.71 -11.40
N THR A 105 -1.69 -23.15 -10.86
CA THR A 105 -1.29 -22.91 -9.47
C THR A 105 0.19 -22.62 -9.35
N ALA A 106 0.57 -21.84 -8.34
CA ALA A 106 1.95 -21.60 -7.95
C ALA A 106 2.11 -21.78 -6.44
N LYS A 107 3.17 -22.47 -6.01
CA LYS A 107 3.58 -22.56 -4.60
C LYS A 107 4.95 -21.92 -4.41
N PHE A 108 5.11 -21.11 -3.38
CA PHE A 108 6.41 -20.56 -3.04
C PHE A 108 7.28 -21.61 -2.38
N ASP A 109 8.53 -21.73 -2.83
CA ASP A 109 9.55 -22.59 -2.23
C ASP A 109 10.56 -21.70 -1.49
N PRO A 110 10.51 -21.65 -0.14
CA PRO A 110 11.37 -20.79 0.65
C PRO A 110 12.85 -21.22 0.64
N GLU A 111 13.16 -22.51 0.44
CA GLU A 111 14.54 -23.00 0.41
C GLU A 111 15.28 -22.50 -0.84
N HIS A 112 14.60 -22.53 -1.98
CA HIS A 112 15.17 -22.13 -3.26
C HIS A 112 14.78 -20.70 -3.70
N LYS A 113 13.90 -20.03 -2.94
CA LYS A 113 13.36 -18.69 -3.24
C LYS A 113 12.78 -18.59 -4.66
N VAL A 114 12.03 -19.60 -5.08
CA VAL A 114 11.40 -19.68 -6.39
C VAL A 114 9.95 -20.10 -6.26
N TRP A 115 9.13 -19.74 -7.26
CA TRP A 115 7.77 -20.25 -7.36
C TRP A 115 7.76 -21.53 -8.19
N ARG A 116 7.18 -22.60 -7.64
CA ARG A 116 6.90 -23.84 -8.37
C ARG A 116 5.51 -23.72 -8.99
N LEU A 117 5.47 -23.68 -10.31
CA LEU A 117 4.25 -23.61 -11.10
C LEU A 117 3.76 -25.02 -11.44
N SER A 118 2.45 -25.24 -11.38
CA SER A 118 1.82 -26.50 -11.81
C SER A 118 0.83 -26.24 -12.94
N GLN A 119 0.77 -27.17 -13.90
CA GLN A 119 -0.02 -27.07 -15.13
C GLN A 119 0.28 -25.78 -15.89
N VAL A 120 1.45 -25.77 -16.54
CA VAL A 120 2.01 -24.61 -17.21
C VAL A 120 1.80 -24.71 -18.71
N ASP A 121 1.13 -23.71 -19.28
CA ASP A 121 0.95 -23.56 -20.71
C ASP A 121 1.75 -22.34 -21.17
N GLU A 122 2.77 -22.55 -22.00
CA GLU A 122 3.61 -21.50 -22.54
C GLU A 122 3.36 -21.33 -24.03
N SER A 123 3.12 -20.10 -24.46
CA SER A 123 2.98 -19.71 -25.86
C SER A 123 4.14 -18.78 -26.22
N ASP A 124 4.92 -19.18 -27.22
CA ASP A 124 5.99 -18.37 -27.80
C ASP A 124 5.45 -17.62 -29.03
N LEU A 125 5.60 -16.30 -29.01
CA LEU A 125 5.15 -15.34 -30.04
C LEU A 125 6.33 -14.65 -30.74
N THR A 126 7.56 -15.15 -30.57
CA THR A 126 8.74 -14.59 -31.24
C THR A 126 8.65 -14.68 -32.77
N ASN A 127 7.95 -15.68 -33.30
CA ASN A 127 7.69 -15.82 -34.74
C ASN A 127 6.36 -15.13 -35.13
N PRO A 128 6.38 -14.12 -36.01
CA PRO A 128 5.16 -13.41 -36.43
C PRO A 128 4.15 -14.29 -37.18
N LYS A 129 4.57 -15.43 -37.72
CA LYS A 129 3.74 -16.30 -38.57
C LYS A 129 3.21 -17.53 -37.86
N GLN A 130 3.72 -17.85 -36.67
CA GLN A 130 3.34 -19.07 -35.96
C GLN A 130 3.51 -18.87 -34.46
N ILE A 131 2.46 -19.20 -33.70
CA ILE A 131 2.50 -19.28 -32.24
C ILE A 131 2.76 -20.74 -31.90
N THR A 132 3.88 -21.03 -31.24
CA THR A 132 4.18 -22.37 -30.75
C THR A 132 3.80 -22.48 -29.28
N GLY A 133 2.89 -23.41 -28.96
CA GLY A 133 2.49 -23.70 -27.60
C GLY A 133 3.21 -24.94 -27.06
N SER A 134 3.65 -24.88 -25.81
CA SER A 134 4.16 -26.04 -25.05
C SER A 134 3.43 -26.16 -23.73
N GLN A 135 2.98 -27.37 -23.41
CA GLN A 135 2.34 -27.68 -22.12
C GLN A 135 3.30 -28.50 -21.28
N THR A 136 3.50 -28.09 -20.03
CA THR A 136 4.33 -28.80 -19.05
C THR A 136 3.59 -28.95 -17.74
N VAL A 137 3.79 -30.10 -17.08
CA VAL A 137 3.09 -30.41 -15.82
C VAL A 137 3.63 -29.56 -14.66
N SER A 138 4.92 -29.25 -14.69
CA SER A 138 5.62 -28.48 -13.66
C SER A 138 6.59 -27.50 -14.32
N GLY A 139 6.69 -26.31 -13.74
CA GLY A 139 7.63 -25.27 -14.15
C GLY A 139 8.19 -24.54 -12.95
N THR A 140 9.30 -23.83 -13.14
CA THR A 140 9.86 -22.95 -12.12
C THR A 140 9.80 -21.50 -12.59
N TRP A 141 9.35 -20.63 -11.71
CA TRP A 141 9.32 -19.20 -11.94
C TRP A 141 10.20 -18.49 -10.92
N LYS A 142 11.36 -18.07 -11.41
CA LYS A 142 12.32 -17.27 -10.66
C LYS A 142 11.95 -15.80 -10.78
N THR A 143 11.50 -15.20 -9.70
CA THR A 143 11.07 -13.80 -9.63
C THR A 143 11.47 -13.17 -8.30
N ASN A 144 11.61 -11.85 -8.28
CA ASN A 144 11.80 -11.08 -7.06
C ASN A 144 10.49 -10.82 -6.28
N LEU A 145 9.35 -11.28 -6.79
CA LEU A 145 8.06 -11.26 -6.11
C LEU A 145 8.03 -12.36 -5.04
N THR A 146 8.34 -12.01 -3.79
CA THR A 146 8.15 -12.88 -2.64
C THR A 146 6.75 -12.71 -2.04
N PRO A 147 6.22 -13.69 -1.29
CA PRO A 147 4.96 -13.57 -0.56
C PRO A 147 4.84 -12.26 0.24
N ASP A 148 5.91 -11.87 0.92
CA ASP A 148 5.99 -10.62 1.71
C ASP A 148 5.69 -9.35 0.88
N LYS A 149 5.94 -9.39 -0.44
CA LYS A 149 5.70 -8.28 -1.36
C LYS A 149 4.31 -8.34 -2.01
N LEU A 150 3.73 -9.54 -2.14
CA LEU A 150 2.37 -9.73 -2.65
C LEU A 150 1.32 -9.25 -1.64
N GLY A 151 1.63 -9.31 -0.35
CA GLY A 151 0.78 -8.79 0.74
C GLY A 151 0.63 -7.26 0.81
N VAL A 152 1.30 -6.48 -0.05
CA VAL A 152 1.38 -5.00 0.07
C VAL A 152 0.82 -4.25 -1.16
N VAL A 153 -0.17 -4.80 -1.87
CA VAL A 153 -0.75 -4.12 -3.06
C VAL A 153 -2.23 -3.72 -2.90
N ALA A 154 -2.79 -3.78 -1.69
CA ALA A 154 -4.16 -3.29 -1.45
C ALA A 154 -4.30 -2.47 -0.16
N LEU A 155 -3.27 -1.71 0.21
CA LEU A 155 -3.36 -0.79 1.35
C LEU A 155 -3.48 0.64 0.84
N ASP A 156 -4.67 1.21 1.04
CA ASP A 156 -4.92 2.62 0.80
C ASP A 156 -3.86 3.47 1.52
N PRO A 157 -3.26 4.48 0.85
CA PRO A 157 -2.22 5.32 1.42
C PRO A 157 -2.59 5.96 2.76
N ASP A 158 -3.89 6.19 3.00
CA ASP A 158 -4.43 6.83 4.20
C ASP A 158 -4.36 5.92 5.44
N ALA A 159 -4.33 4.60 5.23
CA ALA A 159 -4.37 3.58 6.27
C ALA A 159 -3.02 3.26 6.91
N LEU A 160 -1.93 3.68 6.28
CA LEU A 160 -0.57 3.35 6.72
C LEU A 160 -0.08 4.33 7.79
N SER A 161 0.70 3.81 8.75
CA SER A 161 1.44 4.63 9.71
C SER A 161 2.49 5.50 9.00
N ILE A 162 3.00 6.53 9.68
CA ILE A 162 4.00 7.43 9.08
C ILE A 162 5.29 6.66 8.74
N SER A 163 5.68 5.74 9.62
CA SER A 163 6.80 4.82 9.42
C SER A 163 6.58 3.88 8.22
N GLY A 164 5.37 3.34 8.06
CA GLY A 164 4.99 2.51 6.92
C GLY A 164 5.00 3.27 5.59
N LEU A 165 4.49 4.50 5.58
CA LEU A 165 4.52 5.41 4.43
C LEU A 165 5.95 5.68 3.95
N HIS A 166 6.88 5.94 4.88
CA HIS A 166 8.29 6.19 4.54
C HIS A 166 8.94 5.00 3.82
N ASN A 167 8.74 3.79 4.36
CA ASN A 167 9.29 2.56 3.78
C ASN A 167 8.69 2.28 2.39
N TYR A 168 7.39 2.52 2.22
CA TYR A 168 6.72 2.31 0.93
C TYR A 168 7.12 3.32 -0.14
N VAL A 169 7.31 4.59 0.24
CA VAL A 169 7.85 5.63 -0.67
C VAL A 169 9.26 5.25 -1.15
N LYS A 170 10.10 4.70 -0.28
CA LYS A 170 11.44 4.22 -0.65
C LYS A 170 11.37 3.07 -1.65
N TYR A 171 10.44 2.14 -1.44
CA TYR A 171 10.17 1.04 -2.36
C TYR A 171 9.70 1.54 -3.73
N LEU A 172 8.69 2.40 -3.79
CA LEU A 172 8.15 2.96 -5.04
C LEU A 172 9.23 3.69 -5.85
N LYS A 173 10.07 4.50 -5.18
CA LYS A 173 11.21 5.18 -5.81
C LYS A 173 12.24 4.20 -6.38
N SER A 174 12.56 3.12 -5.65
CA SER A 174 13.50 2.09 -6.13
C SER A 174 12.97 1.30 -7.33
N SER A 175 11.64 1.22 -7.47
CA SER A 175 10.95 0.54 -8.57
C SER A 175 10.62 1.46 -9.76
N GLY A 176 11.04 2.74 -9.70
CA GLY A 176 10.78 3.74 -10.74
C GLY A 176 9.30 4.16 -10.87
N GLN A 177 8.49 3.98 -9.82
CA GLN A 177 7.08 4.36 -9.79
C GLN A 177 6.87 5.74 -9.16
N ASP A 178 5.76 6.40 -9.50
CA ASP A 178 5.40 7.69 -8.91
C ASP A 178 4.98 7.54 -7.45
N ALA A 179 5.81 8.07 -6.56
CA ALA A 179 5.58 8.07 -5.12
C ALA A 179 4.94 9.38 -4.60
N GLY A 180 4.51 10.28 -5.49
CA GLY A 180 4.01 11.62 -5.14
C GLY A 180 2.82 11.59 -4.20
N ARG A 181 1.82 10.74 -4.47
CA ARG A 181 0.62 10.61 -3.63
C ARG A 181 0.95 10.14 -2.21
N TYR A 182 1.84 9.17 -2.06
CA TYR A 182 2.26 8.64 -0.76
C TYR A 182 3.14 9.65 0.00
N GLN A 183 4.00 10.39 -0.69
CA GLN A 183 4.78 11.47 -0.08
C GLN A 183 3.88 12.60 0.42
N LEU A 184 2.89 13.02 -0.36
CA LEU A 184 1.93 14.05 0.03
C LEU A 184 1.20 13.65 1.32
N ASN A 185 0.69 12.42 1.40
CA ASN A 185 0.01 11.93 2.59
C ASN A 185 0.94 11.81 3.81
N MET A 186 2.19 11.38 3.61
CA MET A 186 3.19 11.37 4.68
C MET A 186 3.42 12.78 5.23
N TRP A 187 3.65 13.77 4.36
CA TRP A 187 3.83 15.16 4.76
C TRP A 187 2.58 15.75 5.40
N SER A 188 1.40 15.44 4.87
CA SER A 188 0.12 15.85 5.44
C SER A 188 -0.05 15.35 6.88
N LYS A 189 0.24 14.06 7.16
CA LYS A 189 0.23 13.51 8.53
C LYS A 189 1.26 14.17 9.44
N ILE A 190 2.47 14.42 8.95
CA ILE A 190 3.54 15.08 9.74
C ILE A 190 3.16 16.53 10.09
N PHE A 191 2.53 17.25 9.17
CA PHE A 191 2.12 18.65 9.37
C PHE A 191 0.72 18.81 9.98
N GLN A 192 -0.01 17.72 10.24
CA GLN A 192 -1.33 17.77 10.87
C GLN A 192 -1.33 18.53 12.22
N PRO A 193 -0.35 18.33 13.13
CA PRO A 193 -0.19 19.15 14.35
C PRO A 193 -0.08 20.65 14.08
N LEU A 194 0.66 21.03 13.04
CA LEU A 194 0.85 22.42 12.64
C LEU A 194 -0.46 23.01 12.11
N SER A 195 -1.23 22.23 11.33
CA SER A 195 -2.56 22.65 10.87
C SER A 195 -3.51 22.96 12.04
N VAL A 196 -3.52 22.11 13.08
CA VAL A 196 -4.31 22.35 14.30
C VAL A 196 -3.86 23.64 15.01
N ALA A 197 -2.54 23.87 15.12
CA ALA A 197 -2.01 25.12 15.67
C ALA A 197 -2.48 26.36 14.88
N VAL A 198 -2.43 26.29 13.55
CA VAL A 198 -2.91 27.37 12.66
C VAL A 198 -4.40 27.60 12.82
N MET A 199 -5.22 26.55 12.86
CA MET A 199 -6.67 26.66 13.08
C MET A 199 -7.00 27.35 14.41
N MET A 200 -6.28 27.04 15.48
CA MET A 200 -6.50 27.71 16.77
C MET A 200 -6.06 29.17 16.74
N LEU A 201 -4.94 29.49 16.10
CA LEU A 201 -4.52 30.88 15.92
C LEU A 201 -5.53 31.68 15.11
N MET A 202 -6.12 31.08 14.07
CA MET A 202 -7.23 31.69 13.32
C MET A 202 -8.47 31.90 14.19
N ALA A 203 -8.88 30.90 14.97
CA ALA A 203 -10.01 31.02 15.89
C ALA A 203 -9.77 32.15 16.91
N LEU A 204 -8.56 32.25 17.45
CA LEU A 204 -8.15 33.37 18.29
C LEU A 204 -8.25 34.71 17.56
N SER A 205 -7.82 34.79 16.30
CA SER A 205 -7.93 36.01 15.50
C SER A 205 -9.39 36.44 15.31
N PHE A 206 -10.33 35.51 15.20
CA PHE A 206 -11.76 35.83 15.12
C PHE A 206 -12.39 36.24 16.46
N ILE A 207 -11.84 35.76 17.59
CA ILE A 207 -12.35 36.09 18.93
C ILE A 207 -11.77 37.41 19.44
N PHE A 208 -10.55 37.75 19.03
CA PHE A 208 -9.83 38.95 19.48
C PHE A 208 -9.77 40.09 18.45
N GLY A 209 -10.05 39.81 17.19
CA GLY A 209 -10.27 40.80 16.12
C GLY A 209 -11.72 41.23 16.08
#